data_AF-A0A2A2G4R8-F1
#
_entry.id   AF-A0A2A2G4R8-F1
#
_cell.length_a   1.000
_cell.length_b   1.000
_cell.length_c   1.000
_cell.angle_alpha   90.00
_cell.angle_beta   90.00
_cell.angle_gamma   90.00
#
_symmetry.space_group_name_H-M   'P 1'
#
loop_
_entity.id
_entity.type
_entity.pdbx_description
1 polymer ?
#
loop_
_entity_poly.entity_id
_entity_poly.type
_entity_poly.pdbx_seq_one_letter_code
_entity_poly.pdbx_strand_id
1 'polypeptide(L)'
;MTYSGTAADAAFAFELPATWSVDGDFSDVGGTVTVLGPDGAPVGHLSVLIAWGAECGPDCSMPPVAHLGDVPGSVPLSSSGEFVVRSVAMDLTSSPELRNAYGWPDAVRLVTSLTDADAPPPTTMLPHVLYGLGLVETGVVAPNGITYRTVIFSSVHDFPTLEAAREYAGSEQHRQVEAMIASFRA
;
A
#
# COMPACT_ATOMS: atom_id res chain seq x y z
N MET A 1 11.65 -14.16 -6.64
CA MET A 1 11.27 -14.20 -8.06
C MET A 1 10.91 -12.78 -8.43
N THR A 2 11.38 -12.30 -9.56
CA THR A 2 11.04 -10.95 -10.02
C THR A 2 9.73 -10.97 -10.79
N TYR A 3 8.77 -10.14 -10.39
CA TYR A 3 7.66 -9.72 -11.24
C TYR A 3 7.98 -8.35 -11.81
N SER A 4 7.67 -8.13 -13.09
CA SER A 4 7.89 -6.87 -13.78
C SER A 4 6.76 -6.60 -14.75
N GLY A 5 6.43 -5.32 -14.93
CA GLY A 5 5.37 -4.91 -15.84
C GLY A 5 5.50 -3.46 -16.26
N THR A 6 4.49 -2.98 -16.98
CA THR A 6 4.33 -1.57 -17.32
C THR A 6 2.87 -1.19 -17.11
N ALA A 7 2.64 -0.05 -16.48
CA ALA A 7 1.31 0.45 -16.18
C ALA A 7 1.32 1.98 -16.23
N ALA A 8 0.36 2.57 -16.95
CA ALA A 8 0.29 4.02 -17.13
C ALA A 8 1.65 4.64 -17.53
N ASP A 9 2.36 4.04 -18.48
CA ASP A 9 3.71 4.42 -18.94
C ASP A 9 4.87 4.21 -17.95
N ALA A 10 4.61 3.76 -16.72
CA ALA A 10 5.66 3.44 -15.76
C ALA A 10 6.06 1.96 -15.87
N ALA A 11 7.31 1.70 -16.22
CA ALA A 11 7.90 0.38 -16.07
C ALA A 11 8.24 0.15 -14.59
N PHE A 12 8.00 -1.04 -14.07
CA PHE A 12 8.31 -1.36 -12.68
C PHE A 12 8.69 -2.82 -12.51
N ALA A 13 9.33 -3.14 -11.40
CA ALA A 13 9.56 -4.50 -10.94
C ALA A 13 9.57 -4.58 -9.42
N PHE A 14 9.29 -5.76 -8.89
CA PHE A 14 9.47 -6.11 -7.48
C PHE A 14 9.75 -7.61 -7.34
N GLU A 15 10.34 -8.00 -6.23
CA GLU A 15 10.60 -9.37 -5.85
C GLU A 15 9.44 -9.91 -5.00
N LEU A 16 9.05 -11.16 -5.24
CA LEU A 16 8.12 -11.90 -4.39
C LEU A 16 8.66 -13.32 -4.13
N PRO A 17 8.22 -13.99 -3.05
CA PRO A 17 8.46 -15.42 -2.84
C PRO A 17 8.04 -16.25 -4.05
N ALA A 18 8.81 -17.30 -4.37
CA ALA A 18 8.55 -18.13 -5.55
C ALA A 18 7.21 -18.91 -5.48
N THR A 19 6.63 -19.02 -4.29
CA THR A 19 5.33 -19.66 -4.05
C THR A 19 4.16 -18.69 -4.16
N TRP A 20 4.40 -17.40 -4.39
CA TRP A 20 3.37 -16.38 -4.59
C TRP A 20 3.16 -16.13 -6.07
N SER A 21 2.05 -15.51 -6.42
CA SER A 21 1.72 -15.13 -7.81
C SER A 21 1.11 -13.74 -7.87
N VAL A 22 0.98 -13.20 -9.09
CA VAL A 22 0.27 -11.96 -9.35
C VAL A 22 -0.95 -12.30 -10.21
N ASP A 23 -2.10 -11.76 -9.82
CA ASP A 23 -3.37 -11.89 -10.53
C ASP A 23 -3.88 -10.52 -10.99
N GLY A 24 -4.51 -10.52 -12.17
CA GLY A 24 -4.92 -9.32 -12.89
C GLY A 24 -3.86 -8.76 -13.84
N ASP A 25 -4.29 -7.80 -14.65
CA ASP A 25 -3.46 -7.14 -15.66
C ASP A 25 -3.60 -5.62 -15.55
N PHE A 26 -2.54 -4.91 -15.92
CA PHE A 26 -2.58 -3.46 -16.09
C PHE A 26 -3.11 -3.08 -17.47
N SER A 27 -3.76 -1.93 -17.55
CA SER A 27 -4.14 -1.29 -18.81
C SER A 27 -3.29 -0.03 -19.08
N ASP A 28 -3.39 0.51 -20.28
CA ASP A 28 -2.67 1.74 -20.68
C ASP A 28 -3.02 2.95 -19.81
N VAL A 29 -4.20 2.95 -19.17
CA VAL A 29 -4.66 4.03 -18.27
C VAL A 29 -4.35 3.77 -16.81
N GLY A 30 -3.62 2.68 -16.51
CA GLY A 30 -3.32 2.20 -15.17
C GLY A 30 -4.08 0.92 -14.83
N GLY A 31 -4.16 0.61 -13.54
CA GLY A 31 -4.86 -0.56 -13.06
C GLY A 31 -4.42 -0.93 -11.66
N THR A 32 -4.96 -2.04 -11.16
CA THR A 32 -4.56 -2.67 -9.91
C THR A 32 -4.34 -4.14 -10.17
N VAL A 33 -3.17 -4.65 -9.79
CA VAL A 33 -2.92 -6.09 -9.70
C VAL A 33 -2.92 -6.52 -8.24
N THR A 34 -3.27 -7.78 -8.01
CA THR A 34 -3.28 -8.37 -6.68
C THR A 34 -2.17 -9.40 -6.58
N VAL A 35 -1.35 -9.32 -5.53
CA VAL A 35 -0.39 -10.37 -5.20
C VAL A 35 -1.10 -11.40 -4.35
N LEU A 36 -1.00 -12.67 -4.74
CA LEU A 36 -1.58 -13.81 -4.05
C LEU A 36 -0.50 -14.60 -3.32
N GLY A 37 -0.79 -14.97 -2.07
CA GLY A 37 0.01 -15.87 -1.26
C GLY A 37 -0.04 -17.32 -1.76
N PRO A 38 0.66 -18.25 -1.07
CA PRO A 38 0.78 -19.64 -1.51
C PRO A 38 -0.53 -20.43 -1.46
N ASP A 39 -1.52 -19.93 -0.72
CA ASP A 39 -2.87 -20.45 -0.60
C ASP A 39 -3.86 -19.78 -1.56
N GLY A 40 -3.40 -18.85 -2.40
CA GLY A 40 -4.22 -18.05 -3.29
C GLY A 40 -4.95 -16.89 -2.62
N ALA A 41 -4.70 -16.62 -1.34
CA ALA A 41 -5.29 -15.46 -0.67
C ALA A 41 -4.55 -14.16 -1.06
N PRO A 42 -5.25 -13.02 -1.21
CA PRO A 42 -4.60 -11.73 -1.41
C PRO A 42 -3.65 -11.38 -0.26
N VAL A 43 -2.42 -10.98 -0.59
CA VAL A 43 -1.41 -10.51 0.36
C VAL A 43 -0.90 -9.10 0.03
N GLY A 44 -1.23 -8.55 -1.13
CA GLY A 44 -0.90 -7.19 -1.50
C GLY A 44 -1.60 -6.72 -2.76
N HIS A 45 -1.60 -5.42 -2.99
CA HIS A 45 -2.15 -4.76 -4.16
C HIS A 45 -1.16 -3.71 -4.67
N LEU A 46 -0.94 -3.70 -5.97
CA LEU A 46 -0.16 -2.67 -6.64
C LEU A 46 -1.07 -1.93 -7.61
N SER A 47 -1.23 -0.63 -7.38
CA SER A 47 -1.87 0.30 -8.30
C SER A 47 -0.86 1.29 -8.84
N VAL A 48 -0.92 1.55 -10.14
CA VAL A 48 -0.17 2.63 -10.80
C VAL A 48 -1.17 3.51 -11.52
N LEU A 49 -1.20 4.78 -11.15
CA LEU A 49 -2.26 5.71 -11.51
C LEU A 49 -1.67 6.93 -12.22
N ILE A 50 -2.35 7.38 -13.28
CA ILE A 50 -2.08 8.68 -13.89
C ILE A 50 -2.40 9.78 -12.89
N ALA A 51 -3.58 9.75 -12.27
CA ALA A 51 -3.97 10.72 -11.26
C ALA A 51 -4.48 10.00 -10.03
N TRP A 52 -4.14 10.54 -8.86
CA TRP A 52 -4.66 10.12 -7.58
C TRP A 52 -5.31 11.30 -6.86
N GLY A 53 -6.43 11.02 -6.21
CA GLY A 53 -7.11 11.94 -5.32
C GLY A 53 -7.97 11.13 -4.36
N ALA A 54 -8.17 11.70 -3.18
CA ALA A 54 -9.11 11.18 -2.19
C ALA A 54 -10.07 12.29 -1.80
N GLU A 55 -11.35 11.95 -1.71
CA GLU A 55 -12.35 12.83 -1.12
C GLU A 55 -12.50 12.50 0.36
N CYS A 56 -13.00 13.44 1.14
CA CYS A 56 -13.47 13.10 2.47
C CYS A 56 -14.54 12.00 2.40
N GLY A 57 -14.46 11.05 3.33
CA GLY A 57 -15.56 10.11 3.55
C GLY A 57 -16.79 10.77 4.18
N PRO A 58 -17.81 9.97 4.58
CA PRO A 58 -19.12 10.44 5.02
C PRO A 58 -19.09 11.49 6.15
N ASP A 59 -18.07 11.45 7.00
CA ASP A 59 -17.91 12.31 8.18
C ASP A 59 -16.55 13.02 8.27
N CYS A 60 -15.69 12.89 7.24
CA CYS A 60 -14.28 13.33 7.27
C CYS A 60 -13.51 12.88 8.54
N SER A 61 -13.94 11.84 9.26
CA SER A 61 -13.30 11.48 10.51
C SER A 61 -11.92 10.88 10.25
N MET A 62 -10.93 11.32 11.04
CA MET A 62 -9.57 10.79 11.00
C MET A 62 -9.25 10.12 12.33
N PRO A 63 -9.63 8.85 12.52
CA PRO A 63 -9.33 8.11 13.73
C PRO A 63 -7.82 8.00 13.99
N PRO A 64 -7.42 7.78 15.25
CA PRO A 64 -6.03 7.52 15.59
C PRO A 64 -5.48 6.29 14.87
N VAL A 65 -4.20 6.35 14.52
CA VAL A 65 -3.45 5.21 13.99
C VAL A 65 -2.21 4.94 14.82
N ALA A 66 -1.86 3.67 14.98
CA ALA A 66 -0.63 3.22 15.60
C ALA A 66 0.41 2.91 14.52
N HIS A 67 1.56 3.56 14.60
CA HIS A 67 2.73 3.18 13.80
C HIS A 67 3.38 1.92 14.38
N LEU A 68 3.60 0.90 13.53
CA LEU A 68 4.15 -0.39 13.94
C LEU A 68 5.58 -0.63 13.47
N GLY A 69 6.07 0.16 12.49
CA GLY A 69 7.45 0.05 12.01
C GLY A 69 7.61 0.58 10.59
N ASP A 70 8.88 0.84 10.23
CA ASP A 70 9.32 1.23 8.89
C ASP A 70 10.48 0.31 8.46
N VAL A 71 10.46 -0.12 7.20
CA VAL A 71 11.57 -0.83 6.54
C VAL A 71 12.03 -0.01 5.33
N PRO A 72 13.32 0.28 5.16
CA PRO A 72 13.78 1.07 4.02
C PRO A 72 13.51 0.36 2.68
N GLY A 73 13.09 1.14 1.68
CA GLY A 73 13.07 0.72 0.28
C GLY A 73 14.48 0.41 -0.23
N SER A 74 14.57 -0.55 -1.15
CA SER A 74 15.85 -1.03 -1.67
C SER A 74 16.53 -0.06 -2.64
N VAL A 75 15.74 0.71 -3.38
CA VAL A 75 16.19 1.69 -4.37
C VAL A 75 15.28 2.92 -4.28
N PRO A 76 15.82 4.15 -4.33
CA PRO A 76 14.99 5.36 -4.41
C PRO A 76 14.07 5.36 -5.62
N LEU A 77 12.86 5.90 -5.46
CA LEU A 77 11.95 6.17 -6.58
C LEU A 77 12.44 7.36 -7.40
N SER A 78 12.21 7.30 -8.71
CA SER A 78 12.69 8.29 -9.67
C SER A 78 12.15 9.71 -9.47
N SER A 79 10.98 9.88 -8.84
CA SER A 79 10.38 11.20 -8.56
C SER A 79 10.37 11.54 -7.06
N SER A 80 9.84 10.66 -6.21
CA SER A 80 9.74 10.91 -4.76
C SER A 80 11.00 10.59 -3.95
N GLY A 81 12.06 10.04 -4.56
CA GLY A 81 13.32 9.76 -3.86
C GLY A 81 13.23 8.55 -2.92
N GLU A 82 13.92 8.62 -1.78
CA GLU A 82 13.94 7.53 -0.79
C GLU A 82 12.52 7.25 -0.26
N PHE A 83 12.21 5.97 -0.05
CA PHE A 83 10.92 5.56 0.50
C PHE A 83 11.12 4.52 1.60
N VAL A 84 10.10 4.38 2.45
CA VAL A 84 9.99 3.32 3.45
C VAL A 84 8.74 2.49 3.20
N VAL A 85 8.77 1.24 3.60
CA VAL A 85 7.58 0.41 3.78
C VAL A 85 7.10 0.61 5.21
N ARG A 86 5.98 1.31 5.36
CA ARG A 86 5.43 1.69 6.65
C ARG A 86 4.22 0.84 7.00
N SER A 87 4.22 0.32 8.23
CA SER A 87 3.11 -0.42 8.81
C SER A 87 2.33 0.46 9.80
N VAL A 88 1.04 0.68 9.54
CA VAL A 88 0.12 1.40 10.43
C VAL A 88 -1.14 0.59 10.72
N ALA A 89 -1.64 0.65 11.95
CA ALA A 89 -2.88 0.01 12.35
C ALA A 89 -3.89 1.03 12.87
N MET A 90 -5.13 0.96 12.41
CA MET A 90 -6.24 1.76 12.92
C MET A 90 -7.22 0.85 13.66
N ASP A 91 -7.64 1.26 14.85
CA ASP A 91 -8.60 0.52 15.67
C ASP A 91 -9.94 1.27 15.71
N LEU A 92 -10.97 0.64 15.16
CA LEU A 92 -12.35 1.14 15.11
C LEU A 92 -13.28 0.38 16.06
N THR A 93 -12.75 -0.32 17.07
CA THR A 93 -13.55 -1.05 18.07
C THR A 93 -14.59 -0.13 18.73
N SER A 94 -14.22 1.12 19.04
CA SER A 94 -15.12 2.13 19.61
C SER A 94 -16.00 2.85 18.59
N SER A 95 -15.87 2.55 17.30
CA SER A 95 -16.54 3.24 16.20
C SER A 95 -17.12 2.25 15.16
N PRO A 96 -18.02 1.34 15.58
CA PRO A 96 -18.57 0.30 14.70
C PRO A 96 -19.36 0.86 13.52
N GLU A 97 -19.99 2.03 13.65
CA GLU A 97 -20.68 2.69 12.52
C GLU A 97 -19.70 3.09 11.42
N LEU A 98 -18.55 3.66 11.79
CA LEU A 98 -17.49 4.02 10.86
C LEU A 98 -16.90 2.78 10.19
N ARG A 99 -16.62 1.75 11.00
CA ARG A 99 -16.15 0.44 10.53
C ARG A 99 -17.09 -0.15 9.47
N ASN A 100 -18.40 -0.12 9.72
CA ASN A 100 -19.41 -0.61 8.80
C ASN A 100 -19.49 0.25 7.53
N ALA A 101 -19.38 1.58 7.64
CA ALA A 101 -19.41 2.50 6.51
C ALA A 101 -18.25 2.24 5.51
N TYR A 102 -17.09 1.81 6.01
CA TYR A 102 -15.94 1.44 5.18
C TYR A 102 -15.84 -0.06 4.88
N GLY A 103 -16.80 -0.87 5.34
CA GLY A 103 -16.87 -2.30 5.05
C GLY A 103 -15.72 -3.12 5.65
N TRP A 104 -15.20 -2.74 6.82
CA TRP A 104 -14.11 -3.47 7.48
C TRP A 104 -14.67 -4.75 8.16
N PRO A 105 -14.17 -5.94 7.80
CA PRO A 105 -14.58 -7.22 8.41
C PRO A 105 -14.39 -7.24 9.93
N ASP A 106 -13.22 -6.80 10.40
CA ASP A 106 -12.85 -6.77 11.81
C ASP A 106 -12.57 -5.34 12.31
N ALA A 107 -12.35 -5.22 13.63
CA ALA A 107 -12.27 -3.93 14.31
C ALA A 107 -10.98 -3.15 14.00
N VAL A 108 -9.89 -3.86 13.71
CA VAL A 108 -8.58 -3.26 13.46
C VAL A 108 -8.17 -3.55 12.03
N ARG A 109 -7.70 -2.54 11.31
CA ARG A 109 -7.05 -2.71 10.02
C ARG A 109 -5.59 -2.32 10.10
N LEU A 110 -4.73 -3.26 9.75
CA LEU A 110 -3.31 -3.05 9.52
C LEU A 110 -3.09 -2.84 8.02
N VAL A 111 -2.37 -1.78 7.67
CA VAL A 111 -1.87 -1.55 6.32
C VAL A 111 -0.37 -1.40 6.36
N THR A 112 0.29 -2.17 5.50
CA THR A 112 1.73 -2.06 5.22
C THR A 112 1.88 -1.49 3.82
N SER A 113 2.55 -0.36 3.64
CA SER A 113 2.57 0.31 2.32
C SER A 113 3.84 1.10 2.05
N LEU A 114 4.15 1.23 0.77
CA LEU A 114 5.16 2.16 0.27
C LEU A 114 4.79 3.60 0.66
N THR A 115 5.71 4.31 1.30
CA THR A 115 5.52 5.68 1.80
C THR A 115 6.79 6.48 1.59
N ASP A 116 6.66 7.75 1.19
CA ASP A 116 7.77 8.72 1.19
C ASP A 116 8.54 8.69 2.52
N ALA A 117 9.88 8.56 2.45
CA ALA A 117 10.72 8.43 3.65
C ALA A 117 10.75 9.69 4.51
N ASP A 118 10.55 10.87 3.91
CA ASP A 118 10.54 12.15 4.61
C ASP A 118 9.20 12.43 5.31
N ALA A 119 8.16 11.66 4.98
CA ALA A 119 6.86 11.76 5.63
C ALA A 119 6.95 11.18 7.06
N PRO A 120 6.67 11.96 8.12
CA PRO A 120 6.65 11.43 9.47
C PRO A 120 5.51 10.41 9.64
N PRO A 121 5.66 9.40 10.53
CA PRO A 121 4.58 8.48 10.84
C PRO A 121 3.31 9.24 11.26
N PRO A 122 2.16 8.99 10.62
CA PRO A 122 0.93 9.70 10.93
C PRO A 122 0.39 9.29 12.30
N THR A 123 -0.30 10.21 12.97
CA THR A 123 -1.02 9.93 14.23
C THR A 123 -2.52 9.74 14.02
N THR A 124 -3.06 10.22 12.89
CA THR A 124 -4.46 10.05 12.47
C THR A 124 -4.53 9.92 10.95
N MET A 125 -5.49 9.15 10.42
CA MET A 125 -5.67 8.98 8.97
C MET A 125 -7.15 8.79 8.61
N LEU A 126 -7.51 9.04 7.35
CA LEU A 126 -8.81 8.65 6.82
C LEU A 126 -8.85 7.12 6.62
N PRO A 127 -9.92 6.40 7.01
CA PRO A 127 -9.96 4.94 6.90
C PRO A 127 -9.74 4.37 5.48
N HIS A 128 -10.15 5.09 4.43
CA HIS A 128 -9.96 4.68 3.03
C HIS A 128 -8.62 5.14 2.41
N VAL A 129 -7.80 5.89 3.17
CA VAL A 129 -6.47 6.36 2.77
C VAL A 129 -5.43 5.88 3.78
N LEU A 130 -5.60 4.69 4.33
CA LEU A 130 -4.70 4.10 5.33
C LEU A 130 -3.36 3.63 4.72
N TYR A 131 -2.92 4.21 3.60
CA TYR A 131 -1.73 3.84 2.84
C TYR A 131 -0.89 5.07 2.47
N GLY A 132 0.39 4.86 2.24
CA GLY A 132 1.30 5.85 1.65
C GLY A 132 1.26 5.84 0.12
N LEU A 133 1.96 6.82 -0.47
CA LEU A 133 2.10 6.99 -1.90
C LEU A 133 3.58 7.07 -2.27
N GLY A 134 3.92 6.58 -3.47
CA GLY A 134 5.20 6.84 -4.14
C GLY A 134 4.98 7.50 -5.49
N LEU A 135 5.98 8.25 -5.98
CA LEU A 135 5.92 8.88 -7.31
C LEU A 135 7.08 8.39 -8.18
N VAL A 136 6.76 8.00 -9.41
CA VAL A 136 7.73 7.48 -10.38
C VAL A 136 7.68 8.32 -11.66
N GLU A 137 8.83 8.79 -12.14
CA GLU A 137 8.92 9.51 -13.41
C GLU A 137 8.74 8.54 -14.58
N THR A 138 8.01 8.99 -15.61
CA THR A 138 7.83 8.22 -16.85
C THR A 138 8.41 8.90 -18.07
N GLY A 139 8.69 10.21 -17.99
CA GLY A 139 9.03 11.02 -19.16
C GLY A 139 7.88 11.24 -20.15
N VAL A 140 6.68 10.67 -19.88
CA VAL A 140 5.49 10.79 -20.71
C VAL A 140 4.51 11.77 -20.05
N VAL A 141 4.21 12.85 -20.78
CA VAL A 141 3.23 13.86 -20.34
C VAL A 141 1.82 13.27 -20.45
N ALA A 142 1.17 13.08 -19.32
CA ALA A 142 -0.22 12.63 -19.26
C ALA A 142 -1.20 13.75 -19.67
N PRO A 143 -2.49 13.45 -19.94
CA PRO A 143 -3.48 14.46 -20.33
C PRO A 143 -3.68 15.61 -19.34
N ASN A 144 -3.37 15.38 -18.06
CA ASN A 144 -3.40 16.37 -16.98
C ASN A 144 -2.06 17.15 -16.82
N GLY A 145 -1.08 16.93 -17.70
CA GLY A 145 0.17 17.68 -17.79
C GLY A 145 1.32 17.19 -16.90
N ILE A 146 1.12 16.15 -16.09
CA ILE A 146 2.17 15.59 -15.21
C ILE A 146 3.01 14.54 -15.94
N THR A 147 4.27 14.41 -15.52
CA THR A 147 5.24 13.45 -16.08
C THR A 147 5.50 12.23 -15.19
N TYR A 148 4.98 12.25 -13.96
CA TYR A 148 5.09 11.15 -13.01
C TYR A 148 3.78 10.36 -12.91
N ARG A 149 3.84 9.18 -12.28
CA ARG A 149 2.68 8.36 -11.90
C ARG A 149 2.69 8.10 -10.41
N THR A 150 1.49 8.01 -9.84
CA THR A 150 1.31 7.65 -8.45
C THR A 150 1.32 6.13 -8.32
N VAL A 151 2.16 5.62 -7.43
CA VAL A 151 2.24 4.21 -7.06
C VAL A 151 1.62 4.04 -5.68
N ILE A 152 0.69 3.10 -5.59
CA ILE A 152 0.18 2.57 -4.33
C ILE A 152 0.56 1.10 -4.29
N PHE A 153 1.53 0.75 -3.46
CA PHE A 153 1.85 -0.65 -3.19
C PHE A 153 1.59 -0.92 -1.73
N SER A 154 0.55 -1.69 -1.43
CA SER A 154 0.09 -1.92 -0.07
C SER A 154 -0.35 -3.35 0.17
N SER A 155 -0.41 -3.73 1.44
CA SER A 155 -0.98 -4.96 1.96
C SER A 155 -1.93 -4.59 3.08
N VAL A 156 -3.11 -5.23 3.10
CA VAL A 156 -4.20 -4.91 4.02
C VAL A 156 -4.63 -6.18 4.74
N HIS A 157 -4.66 -6.12 6.06
CA HIS A 157 -5.13 -7.22 6.90
C HIS A 157 -6.03 -6.68 8.00
N ASP A 158 -7.17 -7.34 8.20
CA ASP A 158 -8.13 -7.02 9.24
C ASP A 158 -7.96 -7.99 10.43
N PHE A 159 -8.02 -7.46 11.64
CA PHE A 159 -7.79 -8.17 12.89
C PHE A 159 -8.83 -7.80 13.95
N PRO A 160 -9.18 -8.72 14.86
CA PRO A 160 -10.14 -8.42 15.92
C PRO A 160 -9.60 -7.43 16.95
N THR A 161 -8.27 -7.35 17.13
CA THR A 161 -7.62 -6.50 18.13
C THR A 161 -6.30 -5.92 17.62
N LEU A 162 -5.85 -4.81 18.24
CA LEU A 162 -4.55 -4.21 17.94
C LEU A 162 -3.39 -5.13 18.35
N GLU A 163 -3.59 -5.97 19.36
CA GLU A 163 -2.61 -6.96 19.79
C GLU A 163 -2.40 -8.04 18.72
N ALA A 164 -3.47 -8.58 18.15
CA ALA A 164 -3.37 -9.54 17.04
C ALA A 164 -2.68 -8.93 15.80
N ALA A 165 -2.95 -7.65 15.50
CA ALA A 165 -2.26 -6.94 14.43
C ALA A 165 -0.74 -6.79 14.72
N ARG A 166 -0.35 -6.54 15.97
CA ARG A 166 1.06 -6.48 16.39
C ARG A 166 1.75 -7.83 16.33
N GLU A 167 1.05 -8.90 16.70
CA GLU A 167 1.56 -10.27 16.57
C GLU A 167 1.83 -10.62 15.10
N TYR A 168 0.90 -10.28 14.19
CA TYR A 168 1.10 -10.45 12.76
C TYR A 168 2.28 -9.62 12.24
N ALA A 169 2.43 -8.37 12.69
CA ALA A 169 3.56 -7.52 12.32
C ALA A 169 4.94 -8.09 12.78
N GLY A 170 4.95 -9.05 13.70
CA GLY A 170 6.16 -9.80 14.08
C GLY A 170 6.38 -11.09 13.30
N SER A 171 5.48 -11.45 12.38
CA SER A 171 5.46 -12.75 11.71
C SER A 171 6.40 -12.83 10.50
N GLU A 172 6.75 -14.06 10.11
CA GLU A 172 7.50 -14.30 8.87
C GLU A 172 6.73 -13.83 7.63
N GLN A 173 5.41 -14.02 7.61
CA GLN A 173 4.59 -13.60 6.48
C GLN A 173 4.63 -12.08 6.29
N HIS A 174 4.52 -11.32 7.38
CA HIS A 174 4.60 -9.86 7.31
C HIS A 174 5.98 -9.39 6.84
N ARG A 175 7.08 -10.02 7.31
CA ARG A 175 8.43 -9.72 6.79
C ARG A 175 8.57 -9.98 5.29
N GLN A 176 7.91 -11.01 4.76
CA GLN A 176 7.90 -11.28 3.32
C GLN A 176 7.11 -10.22 2.54
N VAL A 177 6.01 -9.71 3.10
CA VAL A 177 5.27 -8.57 2.55
C VAL A 177 6.12 -7.31 2.55
N GLU A 178 6.79 -7.00 3.67
CA GLU A 178 7.68 -5.84 3.76
C GLU A 178 8.81 -5.93 2.74
N ALA A 179 9.48 -7.08 2.64
CA ALA A 179 10.55 -7.31 1.68
C ALA A 179 10.05 -7.18 0.22
N MET A 180 8.84 -7.66 -0.07
CA MET A 180 8.23 -7.52 -1.39
C MET A 180 8.02 -6.04 -1.74
N ILE A 181 7.37 -5.27 -0.87
CA ILE A 181 7.10 -3.85 -1.14
C ILE A 181 8.42 -3.06 -1.18
N ALA A 182 9.37 -3.35 -0.30
CA ALA A 182 10.68 -2.67 -0.26
C ALA A 182 11.51 -2.91 -1.52
N SER A 183 11.30 -4.04 -2.19
CA SER A 183 12.00 -4.39 -3.44
C SER A 183 11.46 -3.67 -4.69
N PHE A 184 10.39 -2.88 -4.54
CA PHE A 184 9.80 -2.12 -5.64
C PHE A 184 10.82 -1.15 -6.22
N ARG A 185 10.88 -1.12 -7.56
CA ARG A 185 11.74 -0.25 -8.36
C ARG A 185 11.03 0.13 -9.66
N ALA A 186 11.22 1.37 -10.09
CA ALA A 186 10.63 1.94 -11.30
C ALA A 186 11.50 3.08 -11.84
#